data_AF-A0A2V6XKB8-F1
#
_entry.id   AF-A0A2V6XKB8-F1
#
_cell.length_a   1.000
_cell.length_b   1.000
_cell.length_c   1.000
_cell.angle_alpha   90.00
_cell.angle_beta   90.00
_cell.angle_gamma   90.00
#
_symmetry.space_group_name_H-M   'P 1'
#
loop_
_entity.id
_entity.type
_entity.pdbx_description
1 polymer ?
#
loop_
_entity_poly.entity_id
_entity_poly.type
_entity_poly.pdbx_seq_one_letter_code
_entity_poly.pdbx_strand_id
1 'polypeptide(L)'
;MRASGLKADLHVHTQEAEPSIKYSAREMIDRAAREGFRVLGITNHDVFTYDDELAAYASDHDVLLVPGVESTVEGRHVLIYNADVGADKLRTFADLRRYRTPDWLVIAPHPFFPTSYCLRERLWQEIDLFDAIEFSHFYTPRIDFNRPAVKLAAAVGLPLVGTSDCHLHPQLGTTFSLIDAEPSVESVLSAIKKGRVSVVSRPLSLARCASIAIRLTLASRKEHARTPRLRVRSLAGRSSQGSEPGRPLSLIRRRRSSSGSTYFSRQSGQIPWVNWASE
;
A
#
# COMPACT_ATOMS: atom_id res chain seq x y z
N MET A 1 11.33 -2.00 -28.59
CA MET A 1 9.88 -1.69 -28.53
C MET A 1 9.67 -0.63 -27.46
N ARG A 2 8.70 0.30 -27.60
CA ARG A 2 8.26 1.11 -26.45
C ARG A 2 7.58 0.16 -25.45
N ALA A 3 7.85 0.31 -24.16
CA ALA A 3 7.24 -0.55 -23.15
C ALA A 3 5.74 -0.22 -23.03
N SER A 4 4.89 -1.19 -23.33
CA SER A 4 3.44 -1.05 -23.34
C SER A 4 2.85 -1.23 -21.95
N GLY A 5 2.47 -0.13 -21.31
CA GLY A 5 1.76 -0.14 -20.03
C GLY A 5 1.73 1.24 -19.39
N LEU A 6 0.70 1.49 -18.58
CA LEU A 6 0.60 2.67 -17.73
C LEU A 6 1.74 2.65 -16.71
N LYS A 7 2.56 3.70 -16.69
CA LYS A 7 3.61 3.88 -15.68
C LYS A 7 2.96 4.23 -14.35
N ALA A 8 3.15 3.38 -13.35
CA ALA A 8 2.43 3.42 -12.09
C ALA A 8 3.39 3.41 -10.89
N ASP A 9 3.09 4.23 -9.89
CA ASP A 9 3.56 4.01 -8.52
C ASP A 9 2.34 3.92 -7.61
N LEU A 10 2.35 2.97 -6.67
CA LEU A 10 1.19 2.69 -5.82
C LEU A 10 1.51 2.82 -4.33
N HIS A 11 2.77 3.09 -3.95
CA HIS A 11 3.17 3.26 -2.55
C HIS A 11 3.87 4.62 -2.36
N VAL A 12 3.09 5.66 -2.04
CA VAL A 12 3.57 7.03 -1.95
C VAL A 12 2.93 7.76 -0.76
N HIS A 13 3.78 8.46 0.01
CA HIS A 13 3.41 9.14 1.25
C HIS A 13 3.55 10.66 1.09
N THR A 14 2.67 11.41 1.75
CA THR A 14 2.51 12.87 1.58
C THR A 14 2.24 13.56 2.93
N GLN A 15 2.46 14.88 2.99
CA GLN A 15 2.43 15.63 4.25
C GLN A 15 1.06 15.71 4.93
N GLU A 16 -0.02 15.36 4.23
CA GLU A 16 -1.41 15.35 4.71
C GLU A 16 -1.61 14.39 5.91
N ALA A 17 -0.85 13.29 5.97
CA ALA A 17 -0.83 12.39 7.12
C ALA A 17 0.49 12.45 7.92
N GLU A 18 1.60 12.78 7.26
CA GLU A 18 2.95 12.72 7.85
C GLU A 18 3.67 14.09 7.76
N PRO A 19 3.51 14.99 8.75
CA PRO A 19 4.04 16.37 8.72
C PRO A 19 5.57 16.51 8.73
N SER A 20 6.32 15.42 8.59
CA SER A 20 7.78 15.42 8.36
C SER A 20 8.17 15.21 6.89
N ILE A 21 7.22 14.78 6.04
CA ILE A 21 7.28 14.86 4.58
C ILE A 21 7.17 16.35 4.16
N LYS A 22 7.64 16.67 2.95
CA LYS A 22 7.85 18.06 2.48
C LYS A 22 7.09 18.42 1.20
N TYR A 23 6.00 17.72 0.92
CA TYR A 23 5.18 17.93 -0.26
C TYR A 23 3.78 17.39 0.00
N SER A 24 2.81 18.06 -0.60
CA SER A 24 1.40 17.67 -0.66
C SER A 24 1.14 16.54 -1.66
N ALA A 25 -0.07 15.98 -1.58
CA ALA A 25 -0.64 15.13 -2.61
C ALA A 25 -0.66 15.81 -3.99
N ARG A 26 -0.98 17.11 -4.04
CA ARG A 26 -1.00 17.89 -5.30
C ARG A 26 0.41 18.06 -5.89
N GLU A 27 1.40 18.44 -5.08
CA GLU A 27 2.81 18.53 -5.53
C GLU A 27 3.40 17.18 -5.96
N MET A 28 2.90 16.07 -5.39
CA MET A 28 3.24 14.72 -5.85
C MET A 28 2.59 14.41 -7.19
N ILE A 29 1.30 14.71 -7.39
CA ILE A 29 0.60 14.57 -8.67
C ILE A 29 1.30 15.38 -9.78
N ASP A 30 1.62 16.66 -9.51
CA ASP A 30 2.40 17.53 -10.40
C ASP A 30 3.71 16.89 -10.86
N ARG A 31 4.35 16.14 -9.96
CA ARG A 31 5.62 15.47 -10.23
C ARG A 31 5.43 14.13 -10.94
N ALA A 32 4.42 13.35 -10.55
CA ALA A 32 4.05 12.11 -11.21
C ALA A 32 3.78 12.37 -12.70
N ALA A 33 2.96 13.37 -13.02
CA ALA A 33 2.69 13.82 -14.39
C ALA A 33 3.97 14.22 -15.15
N ARG A 34 4.81 15.10 -14.56
CA ARG A 34 6.09 15.53 -15.17
C ARG A 34 7.11 14.41 -15.37
N GLU A 35 7.06 13.36 -14.56
CA GLU A 35 7.88 12.14 -14.72
C GLU A 35 7.17 11.06 -15.56
N GLY A 36 6.04 11.37 -16.19
CA GLY A 36 5.32 10.48 -17.11
C GLY A 36 4.62 9.30 -16.44
N PHE A 37 4.37 9.36 -15.13
CA PHE A 37 3.45 8.43 -14.49
C PHE A 37 2.01 8.73 -14.93
N ARG A 38 1.23 7.67 -15.14
CA ARG A 38 -0.18 7.70 -15.55
C ARG A 38 -1.12 7.15 -14.48
N VAL A 39 -0.57 6.52 -13.44
CA VAL A 39 -1.31 5.95 -12.30
C VAL A 39 -0.53 6.29 -11.02
N LEU A 40 -1.23 6.76 -9.99
CA LEU A 40 -0.66 7.05 -8.68
C LEU A 40 -1.55 6.48 -7.56
N GLY A 41 -0.97 5.78 -6.61
CA GLY A 41 -1.58 5.46 -5.32
C GLY A 41 -0.93 6.30 -4.23
N ILE A 42 -1.73 7.16 -3.58
CA ILE A 42 -1.31 7.87 -2.37
C ILE A 42 -1.82 7.05 -1.19
N THR A 43 -0.91 6.44 -0.44
CA THR A 43 -1.18 5.37 0.52
C THR A 43 -0.59 5.70 1.87
N ASN A 44 -0.91 6.90 2.37
CA ASN A 44 -0.49 7.38 3.67
C ASN A 44 -0.81 6.37 4.80
N HIS A 45 0.03 6.34 5.84
CA HIS A 45 -0.18 5.46 7.00
C HIS A 45 -1.56 5.72 7.65
N ASP A 46 -2.42 4.69 7.67
CA ASP A 46 -3.74 4.69 8.34
C ASP A 46 -4.74 5.81 7.94
N VAL A 47 -4.45 6.59 6.90
CA VAL A 47 -5.25 7.73 6.44
C VAL A 47 -5.49 7.63 4.94
N PHE A 48 -6.75 7.59 4.52
CA PHE A 48 -7.11 7.79 3.12
C PHE A 48 -6.89 9.25 2.74
N THR A 49 -6.01 9.51 1.77
CA THR A 49 -5.80 10.84 1.17
C THR A 49 -6.33 10.81 -0.25
N TYR A 50 -7.65 10.77 -0.35
CA TYR A 50 -8.42 10.69 -1.58
C TYR A 50 -9.79 11.35 -1.39
N ASP A 51 -10.17 12.20 -2.33
CA ASP A 51 -11.50 12.79 -2.49
C ASP A 51 -11.72 13.13 -3.97
N ASP A 52 -12.94 13.52 -4.33
CA ASP A 52 -13.31 13.81 -5.73
C ASP A 52 -12.57 15.02 -6.31
N GLU A 53 -12.16 16.00 -5.48
CA GLU A 53 -11.39 17.17 -5.94
C GLU A 53 -9.93 16.80 -6.25
N LEU A 54 -9.32 15.95 -5.43
CA LEU A 54 -7.97 15.45 -5.62
C LEU A 54 -7.90 14.44 -6.78
N ALA A 55 -8.94 13.63 -6.98
CA ALA A 55 -9.09 12.75 -8.13
C ALA A 55 -9.28 13.52 -9.43
N ALA A 56 -10.12 14.57 -9.44
CA ALA A 56 -10.26 15.49 -10.56
C ALA A 56 -8.93 16.20 -10.90
N TYR A 57 -8.23 16.71 -9.88
CA TYR A 57 -6.91 17.35 -10.06
C TYR A 57 -5.87 16.39 -10.64
N ALA A 58 -5.88 15.11 -10.25
CA ALA A 58 -5.04 14.10 -10.86
C ALA A 58 -5.40 13.88 -12.34
N SER A 59 -6.70 13.78 -12.66
CA SER A 59 -7.21 13.62 -14.02
C SER A 59 -6.84 14.79 -14.94
N ASP A 60 -6.94 16.04 -14.46
CA ASP A 60 -6.51 17.25 -15.18
C ASP A 60 -5.00 17.24 -15.50
N HIS A 61 -4.23 16.47 -14.74
CA HIS A 61 -2.78 16.27 -14.89
C HIS A 61 -2.44 14.92 -15.58
N ASP A 62 -3.39 14.30 -16.29
CA ASP A 62 -3.25 13.01 -16.99
C ASP A 62 -3.00 11.78 -16.06
N VAL A 63 -3.13 11.92 -14.74
CA VAL A 63 -2.86 10.86 -13.74
C VAL A 63 -4.15 10.24 -13.22
N LEU A 64 -4.31 8.91 -13.36
CA LEU A 64 -5.32 8.17 -12.60
C LEU A 64 -4.88 8.07 -11.13
N LEU A 65 -5.56 8.79 -10.23
CA LEU A 65 -5.42 8.56 -8.79
C LEU A 65 -6.22 7.32 -8.39
N VAL A 66 -5.55 6.35 -7.77
CA VAL A 66 -6.16 5.14 -7.22
C VAL A 66 -6.39 5.35 -5.72
N PRO A 67 -7.63 5.26 -5.21
CA PRO A 67 -7.91 5.38 -3.78
C PRO A 67 -7.23 4.24 -3.01
N GLY A 68 -6.46 4.58 -1.97
CA GLY A 68 -5.77 3.59 -1.16
C GLY A 68 -5.21 4.12 0.16
N VAL A 69 -4.63 3.20 0.95
CA VAL A 69 -4.06 3.43 2.28
C VAL A 69 -3.00 2.35 2.57
N GLU A 70 -1.95 2.68 3.34
CA GLU A 70 -1.14 1.66 4.01
C GLU A 70 -1.66 1.51 5.46
N SER A 71 -2.45 0.47 5.73
CA SER A 71 -3.08 0.27 7.04
C SER A 71 -2.19 -0.50 8.02
N THR A 72 -2.22 -0.11 9.29
CA THR A 72 -1.58 -0.80 10.41
C THR A 72 -2.48 -1.93 10.92
N VAL A 73 -2.29 -3.13 10.36
CA VAL A 73 -3.01 -4.38 10.66
C VAL A 73 -2.20 -5.21 11.67
N GLU A 74 -2.67 -5.33 12.91
CA GLU A 74 -1.95 -6.03 14.01
C GLU A 74 -0.47 -5.57 14.18
N GLY A 75 -0.21 -4.28 13.94
CA GLY A 75 1.13 -3.69 13.99
C GLY A 75 2.01 -4.00 12.77
N ARG A 76 1.44 -4.50 11.67
CA ARG A 76 2.08 -4.72 10.38
C ARG A 76 1.44 -3.86 9.31
N HIS A 77 2.20 -3.50 8.28
CA HIS A 77 1.67 -2.70 7.19
C HIS A 77 1.03 -3.59 6.11
N VAL A 78 -0.10 -3.13 5.57
CA VAL A 78 -0.81 -3.74 4.44
C VAL A 78 -1.31 -2.62 3.53
N LEU A 79 -1.00 -2.70 2.24
CA LEU A 79 -1.50 -1.76 1.23
C LEU A 79 -2.88 -2.21 0.77
N ILE A 80 -3.87 -1.31 0.84
CA ILE A 80 -5.27 -1.61 0.53
C ILE A 80 -5.81 -0.52 -0.41
N TYR A 81 -6.37 -0.92 -1.55
CA TYR A 81 -6.89 0.00 -2.58
C TYR A 81 -8.36 -0.28 -2.87
N ASN A 82 -9.10 0.77 -3.23
CA ASN A 82 -10.51 0.73 -3.61
C ASN A 82 -11.41 0.12 -2.52
N ALA A 83 -11.09 0.41 -1.25
CA ALA A 83 -11.88 -0.02 -0.10
C ALA A 83 -13.05 0.93 0.18
N ASP A 84 -14.24 0.37 0.40
CA ASP A 84 -15.48 1.06 0.74
C ASP A 84 -15.67 1.26 2.26
N VAL A 85 -14.59 1.08 3.04
CA VAL A 85 -14.58 1.24 4.50
C VAL A 85 -13.36 2.03 4.98
N GLY A 86 -13.53 2.82 6.05
CA GLY A 86 -12.44 3.56 6.67
C GLY A 86 -11.38 2.66 7.32
N ALA A 87 -10.14 3.16 7.38
CA ALA A 87 -8.98 2.46 7.94
C ALA A 87 -9.10 2.23 9.47
N ASP A 88 -10.02 2.92 10.15
CA ASP A 88 -10.43 2.60 11.53
C ASP A 88 -10.95 1.16 11.68
N LYS A 89 -11.51 0.59 10.61
CA LYS A 89 -12.08 -0.77 10.58
C LYS A 89 -11.10 -1.84 10.09
N LEU A 90 -9.89 -1.47 9.65
CA LEU A 90 -8.94 -2.37 8.98
C LEU A 90 -7.74 -2.67 9.89
N ARG A 91 -8.02 -3.15 11.12
CA ARG A 91 -7.02 -3.23 12.21
C ARG A 91 -6.54 -4.64 12.52
N THR A 92 -7.22 -5.68 12.04
CA THR A 92 -6.83 -7.08 12.18
C THR A 92 -6.94 -7.84 10.86
N PHE A 93 -6.25 -8.97 10.72
CA PHE A 93 -6.41 -9.85 9.56
C PHE A 93 -7.79 -10.53 9.53
N ALA A 94 -8.51 -10.53 10.67
CA ALA A 94 -9.92 -10.92 10.71
C ALA A 94 -10.83 -9.83 10.09
N ASP A 95 -10.52 -8.55 10.28
CA ASP A 95 -11.26 -7.46 9.63
C ASP A 95 -11.03 -7.44 8.11
N LEU A 96 -9.79 -7.68 7.66
CA LEU A 96 -9.50 -7.84 6.23
C LEU A 96 -10.37 -8.95 5.61
N ARG A 97 -10.46 -10.13 6.23
CA ARG A 97 -11.34 -11.22 5.75
C ARG A 97 -12.83 -10.88 5.82
N ARG A 98 -13.23 -9.96 6.70
CA ARG A 98 -14.63 -9.57 6.92
C ARG A 98 -15.13 -8.53 5.91
N TYR A 99 -14.28 -7.58 5.53
CA TYR A 99 -14.71 -6.44 4.70
C TYR A 99 -14.26 -6.52 3.24
N ARG A 100 -13.15 -7.22 2.92
CA ARG A 100 -12.59 -7.25 1.56
C ARG A 100 -13.59 -7.78 0.52
N THR A 101 -13.85 -6.97 -0.52
CA THR A 101 -14.64 -7.37 -1.69
C THR A 101 -13.74 -7.85 -2.84
N PRO A 102 -14.29 -8.45 -3.92
CA PRO A 102 -13.54 -8.77 -5.14
C PRO A 102 -12.92 -7.55 -5.84
N ASP A 103 -13.38 -6.34 -5.53
CA ASP A 103 -13.02 -5.08 -6.22
C ASP A 103 -11.87 -4.34 -5.53
N TRP A 104 -11.57 -4.67 -4.27
CA TRP A 104 -10.41 -4.17 -3.53
C TRP A 104 -9.12 -4.84 -4.03
N LEU A 105 -7.99 -4.14 -4.04
CA LEU A 105 -6.67 -4.77 -4.18
C LEU A 105 -5.95 -4.76 -2.83
N VAL A 106 -5.31 -5.87 -2.46
CA VAL A 106 -4.46 -5.96 -1.25
C VAL A 106 -3.04 -6.37 -1.63
N ILE A 107 -2.05 -5.54 -1.31
CA ILE A 107 -0.63 -5.81 -1.58
C ILE A 107 0.13 -5.96 -0.25
N ALA A 108 1.10 -6.86 -0.20
CA ALA A 108 2.05 -6.98 0.90
C ALA A 108 3.25 -6.02 0.72
N PRO A 109 3.30 -4.86 1.42
CA PRO A 109 4.41 -3.92 1.33
C PRO A 109 5.68 -4.46 2.00
N HIS A 110 6.84 -4.12 1.43
CA HIS A 110 8.21 -4.34 1.93
C HIS A 110 8.42 -5.61 2.80
N PRO A 111 7.88 -6.80 2.47
CA PRO A 111 7.45 -7.73 3.51
C PRO A 111 8.58 -8.46 4.25
N PHE A 112 9.81 -8.41 3.74
CA PHE A 112 11.00 -9.03 4.34
C PHE A 112 12.09 -8.03 4.74
N PHE A 113 11.78 -6.73 4.77
CA PHE A 113 12.72 -5.70 5.22
C PHE A 113 13.00 -5.78 6.75
N PRO A 114 14.09 -5.15 7.23
CA PRO A 114 14.59 -5.37 8.59
C PRO A 114 13.81 -4.64 9.71
N THR A 115 12.57 -4.18 9.50
CA THR A 115 11.78 -3.42 10.50
C THR A 115 10.75 -4.31 11.23
N SER A 116 10.03 -3.74 12.21
CA SER A 116 8.98 -4.43 12.96
C SER A 116 7.65 -4.56 12.21
N TYR A 117 7.35 -3.61 11.32
CA TYR A 117 6.07 -3.51 10.62
C TYR A 117 5.97 -4.37 9.35
N CYS A 118 7.10 -4.81 8.78
CA CYS A 118 7.09 -5.74 7.66
C CYS A 118 6.44 -7.09 8.07
N LEU A 119 5.59 -7.65 7.20
CA LEU A 119 4.76 -8.82 7.50
C LEU A 119 5.56 -10.09 7.86
N ARG A 120 6.69 -10.33 7.18
CA ARG A 120 7.61 -11.45 7.39
C ARG A 120 6.88 -12.81 7.39
N GLU A 121 7.00 -13.59 8.47
CA GLU A 121 6.33 -14.88 8.63
C GLU A 121 4.80 -14.79 8.56
N ARG A 122 4.21 -13.65 8.98
CA ARG A 122 2.76 -13.45 8.96
C ARG A 122 2.20 -13.44 7.52
N LEU A 123 2.99 -13.01 6.54
CA LEU A 123 2.58 -13.08 5.12
C LEU A 123 2.33 -14.52 4.65
N TRP A 124 3.06 -15.51 5.18
CA TRP A 124 2.83 -16.93 4.84
C TRP A 124 1.56 -17.49 5.51
N GLN A 125 1.21 -16.96 6.69
CA GLN A 125 0.04 -17.37 7.47
C GLN A 125 -1.26 -16.73 6.96
N GLU A 126 -1.16 -15.59 6.30
CA GLU A 126 -2.26 -14.73 5.84
C GLU A 126 -2.32 -14.61 4.31
N ILE A 127 -1.64 -15.51 3.57
CA ILE A 127 -1.40 -15.37 2.12
C ILE A 127 -2.70 -15.35 1.28
N ASP A 128 -3.80 -15.89 1.80
CA ASP A 128 -5.14 -15.86 1.20
C ASP A 128 -5.75 -14.46 1.07
N LEU A 129 -5.22 -13.48 1.81
CA LEU A 129 -5.67 -12.09 1.78
C LEU A 129 -5.01 -11.24 0.70
N PHE A 130 -3.89 -11.66 0.12
CA PHE A 130 -3.04 -10.82 -0.72
C PHE A 130 -3.20 -11.12 -2.21
N ASP A 131 -3.41 -10.07 -3.01
CA ASP A 131 -3.48 -10.12 -4.47
C ASP A 131 -2.11 -9.96 -5.14
N ALA A 132 -1.15 -9.34 -4.46
CA ALA A 132 0.20 -9.10 -4.97
C ALA A 132 1.21 -8.91 -3.82
N ILE A 133 2.49 -8.94 -4.18
CA ILE A 133 3.61 -8.71 -3.26
C ILE A 133 4.47 -7.55 -3.79
N GLU A 134 4.92 -6.67 -2.90
CA GLU A 134 5.76 -5.54 -3.30
C GLU A 134 7.20 -5.94 -3.66
N PHE A 135 7.75 -5.29 -4.68
CA PHE A 135 9.18 -5.14 -4.91
C PHE A 135 9.55 -3.68 -4.57
N SER A 136 10.12 -3.47 -3.39
CA SER A 136 10.45 -2.15 -2.85
C SER A 136 11.73 -1.59 -3.43
N HIS A 137 11.78 -0.27 -3.62
CA HIS A 137 12.93 0.44 -4.18
C HIS A 137 14.21 0.40 -3.32
N PHE A 138 14.13 0.04 -2.04
CA PHE A 138 15.20 0.29 -1.06
C PHE A 138 16.29 -0.80 -1.04
N TYR A 139 16.85 -1.14 -2.21
CA TYR A 139 17.83 -2.22 -2.37
C TYR A 139 19.10 -1.76 -3.11
N THR A 140 20.14 -2.60 -3.03
CA THR A 140 21.44 -2.43 -3.69
C THR A 140 21.87 -3.75 -4.34
N PRO A 141 22.91 -3.80 -5.20
CA PRO A 141 23.34 -5.06 -5.82
C PRO A 141 23.91 -6.10 -4.84
N ARG A 142 24.17 -5.72 -3.58
CA ARG A 142 24.75 -6.59 -2.53
C ARG A 142 23.78 -6.86 -1.36
N ILE A 143 22.86 -5.95 -1.10
CA ILE A 143 21.87 -6.02 0.00
C ILE A 143 20.50 -5.79 -0.64
N ASP A 144 19.70 -6.85 -0.68
CA ASP A 144 18.40 -6.86 -1.36
C ASP A 144 17.41 -7.74 -0.59
N PHE A 145 16.48 -7.07 0.11
CA PHE A 145 15.41 -7.70 0.88
C PHE A 145 14.17 -8.04 0.03
N ASN A 146 14.17 -7.74 -1.28
CA ASN A 146 13.13 -8.21 -2.19
C ASN A 146 13.34 -9.67 -2.61
N ARG A 147 14.55 -10.23 -2.49
CA ARG A 147 14.84 -11.61 -2.94
C ARG A 147 13.94 -12.69 -2.29
N PRO A 148 13.56 -12.61 -1.00
CA PRO A 148 12.56 -13.52 -0.42
C PRO A 148 11.13 -13.22 -0.93
N ALA A 149 10.78 -11.95 -1.17
CA ALA A 149 9.49 -11.56 -1.74
C ALA A 149 9.30 -12.13 -3.16
N VAL A 150 10.31 -12.01 -4.03
CA VAL A 150 10.35 -12.60 -5.38
C VAL A 150 10.19 -14.12 -5.33
N LYS A 151 10.89 -14.79 -4.40
CA LYS A 151 10.79 -16.25 -4.22
C LYS A 151 9.40 -16.68 -3.76
N LEU A 152 8.81 -15.99 -2.80
CA LEU A 152 7.45 -16.26 -2.31
C LEU A 152 6.43 -16.04 -3.45
N ALA A 153 6.46 -14.87 -4.10
CA ALA A 153 5.56 -14.53 -5.20
C ALA A 153 5.54 -15.62 -6.29
N ALA A 154 6.71 -16.06 -6.73
CA ALA A 154 6.85 -17.16 -7.69
C ALA A 154 6.34 -18.52 -7.15
N ALA A 155 6.48 -18.80 -5.85
CA ALA A 155 6.06 -20.06 -5.22
C ALA A 155 4.54 -20.16 -5.00
N VAL A 156 3.85 -19.04 -4.71
CA VAL A 156 2.38 -19.02 -4.54
C VAL A 156 1.62 -18.56 -5.79
N GLY A 157 2.33 -18.10 -6.82
CA GLY A 157 1.73 -17.61 -8.07
C GLY A 157 1.14 -16.20 -7.95
N LEU A 158 1.62 -15.39 -7.00
CA LEU A 158 1.22 -13.99 -6.88
C LEU A 158 2.13 -13.08 -7.73
N PRO A 159 1.58 -12.00 -8.31
CA PRO A 159 2.34 -11.01 -9.06
C PRO A 159 3.18 -10.11 -8.15
N LEU A 160 4.21 -9.49 -8.75
CA LEU A 160 5.03 -8.46 -8.11
C LEU A 160 4.60 -7.07 -8.59
N VAL A 161 4.52 -6.12 -7.65
CA VAL A 161 4.27 -4.69 -7.94
C VAL A 161 5.48 -3.89 -7.48
N GLY A 162 6.10 -3.17 -8.40
CA GLY A 162 7.21 -2.27 -8.12
C GLY A 162 6.69 -0.90 -7.68
N THR A 163 7.22 -0.40 -6.56
CA THR A 163 6.79 0.86 -5.92
C THR A 163 8.01 1.63 -5.38
N SER A 164 7.82 2.89 -4.99
CA SER A 164 8.91 3.72 -4.44
C SER A 164 8.89 4.00 -2.94
N ASP A 165 7.83 3.66 -2.19
CA ASP A 165 7.74 3.92 -0.73
C ASP A 165 8.08 5.41 -0.43
N CYS A 166 7.55 6.30 -1.28
CA CYS A 166 8.13 7.63 -1.43
C CYS A 166 7.69 8.57 -0.30
N HIS A 167 8.60 8.76 0.66
CA HIS A 167 8.58 9.77 1.71
C HIS A 167 9.50 10.97 1.38
N LEU A 168 10.46 10.78 0.47
CA LEU A 168 11.45 11.77 0.03
C LEU A 168 11.52 11.79 -1.50
N HIS A 169 11.49 12.97 -2.13
CA HIS A 169 11.51 13.08 -3.60
C HIS A 169 12.51 12.16 -4.34
N PRO A 170 13.76 11.94 -3.89
CA PRO A 170 14.71 11.04 -4.59
C PRO A 170 14.35 9.54 -4.58
N GLN A 171 13.21 9.12 -4.04
CA GLN A 171 12.73 7.73 -4.07
C GLN A 171 11.87 7.45 -5.32
N LEU A 172 10.89 8.33 -5.62
CA LEU A 172 10.01 8.21 -6.80
C LEU A 172 10.84 7.94 -8.08
N GLY A 173 10.37 6.98 -8.87
CA GLY A 173 11.00 6.61 -10.16
C GLY A 173 12.28 5.77 -10.05
N THR A 174 12.76 5.44 -8.84
CA THR A 174 13.86 4.47 -8.68
C THR A 174 13.39 3.02 -8.77
N THR A 175 12.14 2.74 -8.41
CA THR A 175 11.39 1.53 -8.73
C THR A 175 9.93 1.92 -8.95
N PHE A 176 9.28 1.29 -9.93
CA PHE A 176 7.89 1.53 -10.31
C PHE A 176 7.35 0.34 -11.12
N SER A 177 6.06 0.39 -11.46
CA SER A 177 5.39 -0.62 -12.27
C SER A 177 5.01 -0.09 -13.64
N LEU A 178 4.98 -0.97 -14.64
CA LEU A 178 4.27 -0.77 -15.90
C LEU A 178 3.08 -1.74 -15.92
N ILE A 179 1.86 -1.21 -16.06
CA ILE A 179 0.62 -1.98 -15.96
C ILE A 179 -0.08 -1.99 -17.32
N ASP A 180 -0.30 -3.17 -17.90
CA ASP A 180 -1.11 -3.32 -19.11
C ASP A 180 -2.60 -3.23 -18.74
N ALA A 181 -3.16 -2.03 -18.86
CA ALA A 181 -4.54 -1.69 -18.50
C ALA A 181 -5.00 -0.41 -19.21
N GLU A 182 -6.31 -0.26 -19.37
CA GLU A 182 -6.93 1.05 -19.58
C GLU A 182 -6.83 1.89 -18.29
N PRO A 183 -6.80 3.24 -18.37
CA PRO A 183 -6.63 4.12 -17.22
C PRO A 183 -7.93 4.29 -16.40
N SER A 184 -8.42 3.19 -15.82
CA SER A 184 -9.49 3.19 -14.80
C SER A 184 -9.12 2.31 -13.62
N VAL A 185 -9.64 2.63 -12.42
CA VAL A 185 -9.32 1.91 -11.17
C VAL A 185 -9.58 0.40 -11.33
N GLU A 186 -10.78 0.03 -11.79
CA GLU A 186 -11.14 -1.37 -12.04
C GLU A 186 -10.13 -2.06 -12.99
N SER A 187 -9.81 -1.43 -14.12
CA SER A 187 -8.89 -2.01 -15.13
C SER A 187 -7.48 -2.20 -14.57
N VAL A 188 -6.97 -1.24 -13.80
CA VAL A 188 -5.66 -1.29 -13.15
C VAL A 188 -5.61 -2.37 -12.07
N LEU A 189 -6.57 -2.41 -11.14
CA LEU A 189 -6.59 -3.42 -10.07
C LEU A 189 -6.81 -4.84 -10.64
N SER A 190 -7.65 -4.97 -11.68
CA SER A 190 -7.88 -6.22 -12.41
C SER A 190 -6.64 -6.67 -13.19
N ALA A 191 -5.88 -5.75 -13.79
CA ALA A 191 -4.62 -6.05 -14.45
C ALA A 191 -3.54 -6.53 -13.46
N ILE A 192 -3.42 -5.88 -12.29
CA ILE A 192 -2.50 -6.29 -11.23
C ILE A 192 -2.81 -7.72 -10.78
N LYS A 193 -4.06 -8.01 -10.40
CA LYS A 193 -4.52 -9.36 -9.99
C LYS A 193 -4.26 -10.45 -11.04
N LYS A 194 -4.29 -10.08 -12.33
CA LYS A 194 -4.02 -10.98 -13.47
C LYS A 194 -2.53 -11.09 -13.83
N GLY A 195 -1.63 -10.44 -13.08
CA GLY A 195 -0.20 -10.43 -13.35
C GLY A 195 0.22 -9.66 -14.60
N ARG A 196 -0.62 -8.75 -15.11
CA ARG A 196 -0.31 -7.89 -16.27
C ARG A 196 0.53 -6.68 -15.85
N VAL A 197 1.62 -6.96 -15.13
CA VAL A 197 2.53 -5.97 -14.51
C VAL A 197 3.97 -6.33 -14.83
N SER A 198 4.76 -5.33 -15.21
CA SER A 198 6.23 -5.43 -15.30
C SER A 198 6.87 -4.47 -14.31
N VAL A 199 7.69 -5.00 -13.40
CA VAL A 199 8.48 -4.20 -12.45
C VAL A 199 9.66 -3.57 -13.20
N VAL A 200 9.80 -2.24 -13.11
CA VAL A 200 10.97 -1.51 -13.59
C VAL A 200 11.70 -0.94 -12.38
N SER A 201 12.97 -1.31 -12.22
CA SER A 201 13.71 -1.06 -10.99
C SER A 201 15.19 -0.80 -11.27
N ARG A 202 15.80 0.10 -10.50
CA ARG A 202 17.23 0.43 -10.56
C ARG A 202 17.82 0.37 -9.15
N PRO A 203 18.86 -0.44 -8.90
CA PRO A 203 19.42 -0.58 -7.55
C PRO A 203 20.10 0.71 -7.11
N LEU A 204 19.94 1.05 -5.84
CA LEU A 204 20.56 2.23 -5.24
C LEU A 204 22.06 2.00 -4.98
N SER A 205 22.82 3.08 -4.93
CA SER A 205 24.17 3.06 -4.36
C SER A 205 24.09 3.06 -2.84
N LEU A 206 25.08 2.47 -2.16
CA LEU A 206 25.16 2.46 -0.69
C LEU A 206 25.06 3.88 -0.08
N ALA A 207 25.67 4.87 -0.73
CA ALA A 207 25.57 6.27 -0.34
C ALA A 207 24.13 6.83 -0.45
N ARG A 208 23.37 6.44 -1.48
CA ARG A 208 21.96 6.85 -1.65
C ARG A 208 21.05 6.17 -0.63
N CYS A 209 21.24 4.88 -0.35
CA CYS A 209 20.57 4.18 0.76
C CYS A 209 20.84 4.86 2.10
N ALA A 210 22.11 5.11 2.43
CA ALA A 210 22.50 5.76 3.69
C ALA A 210 21.91 7.18 3.80
N SER A 211 21.96 7.97 2.73
CA SER A 211 21.37 9.32 2.69
C SER A 211 19.86 9.31 2.96
N ILE A 212 19.13 8.36 2.36
CA ILE A 212 17.69 8.19 2.57
C ILE A 212 17.41 7.75 4.01
N ALA A 213 18.06 6.68 4.50
CA ALA A 213 17.86 6.18 5.87
C ALA A 213 18.16 7.22 6.95
N ILE A 214 19.23 8.01 6.79
CA ILE A 214 19.57 9.12 7.69
C ILE A 214 18.48 10.21 7.64
N ARG A 215 18.00 10.59 6.45
CA ARG A 215 16.95 11.61 6.29
C ARG A 215 15.63 11.18 6.91
N LEU A 216 15.18 9.94 6.69
CA LEU A 216 13.97 9.38 7.31
C LEU A 216 14.13 9.33 8.85
N THR A 217 15.26 8.80 9.35
CA THR A 217 15.55 8.77 10.79
C THR A 217 15.52 10.16 11.43
N LEU A 218 16.00 11.20 10.74
CA LEU A 218 15.96 12.58 11.21
C LEU A 218 14.56 13.22 11.09
N ALA A 219 13.72 12.77 10.15
CA ALA A 219 12.34 13.20 10.00
C ALA A 219 11.49 12.67 11.17
N SER A 220 11.42 11.35 11.35
CA SER A 220 10.63 10.70 12.41
C SER A 220 11.06 11.14 13.82
N ARG A 221 12.36 11.40 14.04
CA ARG A 221 12.87 11.96 15.32
C ARG A 221 12.38 13.37 15.60
N LYS A 222 12.29 14.24 14.59
CA LYS A 222 11.76 15.61 14.75
C LYS A 222 10.25 15.59 15.02
N GLU A 223 9.56 14.62 14.44
CA GLU A 223 8.13 14.40 14.63
C GLU A 223 7.83 13.93 16.05
N HIS A 224 8.51 12.87 16.52
CA HIS A 224 8.43 12.40 17.92
C HIS A 224 8.83 13.46 18.96
N ALA A 225 9.62 14.47 18.59
CA ALA A 225 9.98 15.59 19.45
C ALA A 225 8.95 16.74 19.41
N ARG A 226 8.07 16.78 18.40
CA ARG A 226 6.97 17.75 18.27
C ARG A 226 5.67 17.24 18.90
N THR A 227 5.39 15.94 18.81
CA THR A 227 4.20 15.33 19.43
C THR A 227 4.27 15.48 20.95
N PRO A 228 3.32 16.19 21.60
CA PRO A 228 3.35 16.37 23.05
C PRO A 228 3.21 15.02 23.75
N ARG A 229 4.10 14.72 24.70
CA ARG A 229 3.93 13.55 25.58
C ARG A 229 2.69 13.76 26.46
N LEU A 230 1.58 13.16 26.05
CA LEU A 230 0.39 13.01 26.89
C LEU A 230 0.77 12.20 28.14
N ARG A 231 1.11 12.91 29.22
CA ARG A 231 1.26 12.33 30.56
C ARG A 231 -0.11 11.82 31.00
N VAL A 232 -0.36 10.54 30.78
CA VAL A 232 -1.44 9.81 31.45
C VAL A 232 -1.20 9.93 32.96
N ARG A 233 -1.91 10.86 33.60
CA ARG A 233 -1.98 10.93 35.06
C ARG A 233 -2.73 9.69 35.53
N SER A 234 -2.02 8.78 36.19
CA SER A 234 -2.65 7.67 36.90
C SER A 234 -3.64 8.22 37.93
N LEU A 235 -4.93 8.06 37.66
CA LEU A 235 -6.01 8.33 38.62
C LEU A 235 -6.21 7.09 39.47
N ALA A 236 -5.30 6.91 40.43
CA ALA A 236 -5.36 5.83 41.40
C ALA A 236 -6.52 6.05 42.40
N GLY A 237 -7.63 5.35 42.14
CA GLY A 237 -8.62 4.98 43.16
C GLY A 237 -9.74 5.98 43.46
N ARG A 238 -10.98 5.53 43.23
CA ARG A 238 -11.96 5.41 44.32
C ARG A 238 -12.98 4.30 44.05
N SER A 239 -13.24 3.57 45.13
CA SER A 239 -14.13 2.41 45.32
C SER A 239 -15.49 2.43 44.61
N SER A 240 -15.89 1.25 44.13
CA SER A 240 -17.24 0.88 43.65
C SER A 240 -18.29 0.74 44.75
N GLN A 241 -19.57 1.00 44.42
CA GLN A 241 -20.76 0.25 44.85
C GLN A 241 -21.98 0.66 44.00
N GLY A 242 -22.89 -0.26 43.64
CA GLY A 242 -24.14 0.08 42.93
C GLY A 242 -24.75 -0.97 41.97
N SER A 243 -25.50 -1.93 42.53
CA SER A 243 -26.69 -2.64 41.99
C SER A 243 -26.86 -3.01 40.48
N GLU A 244 -27.15 -4.30 40.25
CA GLU A 244 -27.79 -4.95 39.08
C GLU A 244 -29.26 -4.50 38.81
N PRO A 245 -30.02 -5.06 37.82
CA PRO A 245 -29.72 -5.23 36.38
C PRO A 245 -30.90 -4.83 35.44
N GLY A 246 -30.63 -4.58 34.15
CA GLY A 246 -31.67 -4.28 33.13
C GLY A 246 -31.76 -5.32 32.00
N ARG A 247 -32.97 -5.76 31.63
CA ARG A 247 -33.23 -6.70 30.51
C ARG A 247 -33.54 -5.99 29.17
N PRO A 248 -33.38 -6.66 28.01
CA PRO A 248 -33.23 -5.99 26.71
C PRO A 248 -34.51 -5.77 25.90
N LEU A 249 -34.41 -4.83 24.97
CA LEU A 249 -35.27 -4.59 23.80
C LEU A 249 -34.37 -4.40 22.58
N SER A 250 -34.78 -4.62 21.32
CA SER A 250 -35.65 -5.63 20.71
C SER A 250 -35.47 -5.53 19.18
N LEU A 251 -35.72 -6.64 18.47
CA LEU A 251 -35.66 -6.82 17.01
C LEU A 251 -35.62 -5.58 16.09
N ILE A 252 -34.61 -5.53 15.20
CA ILE A 252 -34.84 -5.18 13.78
C ILE A 252 -34.31 -6.32 12.90
N ARG A 253 -35.15 -6.77 11.95
CA ARG A 253 -34.91 -7.93 11.08
C ARG A 253 -35.11 -7.51 9.62
N ARG A 254 -34.04 -7.49 8.81
CA ARG A 254 -34.14 -7.41 7.34
C ARG A 254 -33.42 -8.57 6.67
N ARG A 255 -33.80 -8.85 5.42
CA ARG A 255 -33.65 -10.15 4.76
C ARG A 255 -32.36 -10.26 3.93
N ARG A 256 -31.87 -11.49 3.77
CA ARG A 256 -31.01 -11.88 2.64
C ARG A 256 -31.82 -11.94 1.33
N SER A 257 -31.14 -11.74 0.22
CA SER A 257 -31.46 -12.32 -1.10
C SER A 257 -30.14 -12.82 -1.73
N SER A 258 -30.19 -13.75 -2.70
CA SER A 258 -29.01 -14.54 -3.09
C SER A 258 -29.11 -15.20 -4.47
N SER A 259 -28.05 -15.08 -5.28
CA SER A 259 -27.60 -15.93 -6.41
C SER A 259 -26.63 -15.11 -7.30
N GLY A 260 -25.63 -15.68 -7.99
CA GLY A 260 -25.14 -17.06 -7.96
C GLY A 260 -23.88 -17.31 -8.82
N SER A 261 -23.30 -18.50 -8.63
CA SER A 261 -22.30 -19.26 -9.41
C SER A 261 -22.36 -19.13 -10.96
N THR A 262 -21.36 -19.41 -11.82
CA THR A 262 -19.89 -19.74 -11.77
C THR A 262 -19.30 -19.45 -13.22
N TYR A 263 -18.17 -19.90 -13.80
CA TYR A 263 -17.07 -20.89 -13.55
C TYR A 263 -15.87 -20.64 -14.52
N PHE A 264 -14.66 -21.14 -14.20
CA PHE A 264 -13.47 -21.33 -15.09
C PHE A 264 -12.83 -20.06 -15.73
N SER A 265 -11.57 -20.05 -16.20
CA SER A 265 -10.49 -21.06 -16.26
C SER A 265 -9.11 -20.44 -15.95
N ARG A 266 -8.09 -21.26 -15.65
CA ARG A 266 -6.68 -20.83 -15.51
C ARG A 266 -5.89 -21.12 -16.80
N GLN A 267 -5.06 -20.18 -17.23
CA GLN A 267 -3.89 -20.46 -18.08
C GLN A 267 -2.63 -19.86 -17.44
N SER A 268 -1.54 -20.61 -17.47
CA SER A 268 -0.24 -20.23 -16.89
C SER A 268 0.72 -19.71 -17.96
N GLY A 269 1.11 -18.44 -17.85
CA GLY A 269 2.16 -17.83 -18.68
C GLY A 269 3.34 -17.39 -17.82
N GLN A 270 4.57 -17.66 -18.27
CA GLN A 270 5.79 -17.17 -17.60
C GLN A 270 6.03 -15.71 -17.99
N ILE A 271 6.28 -14.84 -17.00
CA ILE A 271 6.65 -13.44 -17.25
C ILE A 271 8.18 -13.33 -17.35
N PRO A 272 8.75 -12.82 -18.46
CA PRO A 272 10.18 -12.67 -18.62
C PRO A 272 10.72 -11.43 -17.88
N TRP A 273 11.85 -11.59 -17.18
CA TRP A 273 12.57 -10.49 -16.55
C TRP A 273 13.43 -9.75 -17.59
N VAL A 274 13.26 -8.44 -17.74
CA VAL A 274 14.07 -7.60 -18.64
C VAL A 274 14.94 -6.65 -17.83
N ASN A 275 16.25 -6.93 -17.78
CA ASN A 275 17.21 -6.22 -16.96
C ASN A 275 17.89 -5.08 -17.76
N TRP A 276 17.36 -3.87 -17.69
CA TRP A 276 17.91 -2.69 -18.39
C TRP A 276 19.13 -2.11 -17.70
N ALA A 277 20.29 -2.71 -17.95
CA ALA A 277 21.59 -2.06 -17.87
C ALA A 277 22.00 -1.54 -19.26
N SER A 278 22.76 -0.44 -19.31
CA SER A 278 23.21 0.29 -20.52
C SER A 278 22.10 0.66 -21.52
N GLU A 279 21.63 1.90 -21.46
CA GLU A 279 22.26 3.05 -22.14
C GLU A 279 22.22 4.28 -21.21
#